data_AF-A0A4R3NC04-F1
#
_entry.id   AF-A0A4R3NC04-F1
#
_cell.length_a   1.000
_cell.length_b   1.000
_cell.length_c   1.000
_cell.angle_alpha   90.00
_cell.angle_beta   90.00
_cell.angle_gamma   90.00
#
_symmetry.space_group_name_H-M   'P 1'
#
loop_
_entity.id
_entity.type
_entity.pdbx_description
1 polymer ?
#
loop_
_entity_poly.entity_id
_entity_poly.type
_entity_poly.pdbx_seq_one_letter_code
_entity_poly.pdbx_strand_id
1 'polypeptide(L)'
;MRFGEQFKIDAEEAIDNVDRGFEMKLEAFHTLYDVSKNLFPYFDHGDTALMIAIRNATHHRDHPLFTSLKRRLHLERGGIEPWLGASFLLASHPTAHGVPMRMSHHVRLDDLDARLDPSRASPYLDTSVNVAKAADRFALINSQLGLPEIRAFRSQHRYPDNQAYLDLMPILSDVSAGGTDLRI
;
A
#
# COMPACT_ATOMS: atom_id res chain seq x y z
N MET A 1 -0.60 -9.81 23.60
CA MET A 1 0.88 -9.79 23.50
C MET A 1 1.26 -8.67 22.53
N ARG A 2 2.30 -7.86 22.79
CA ARG A 2 2.71 -6.79 21.87
C ARG A 2 3.49 -7.39 20.70
N PHE A 3 3.42 -6.79 19.49
CA PHE A 3 4.07 -7.33 18.28
C PHE A 3 5.52 -7.79 18.52
N GLY A 4 6.34 -6.96 19.17
CA GLY A 4 7.75 -7.29 19.41
C GLY A 4 8.00 -8.43 20.40
N GLU A 5 7.04 -8.77 21.26
CA GLU A 5 7.12 -9.95 22.13
C GLU A 5 6.77 -11.21 21.35
N GLN A 6 5.69 -11.14 20.58
CA GLN A 6 5.23 -12.24 19.75
C GLN A 6 6.25 -12.58 18.67
N PHE A 7 6.80 -11.57 17.99
CA PHE A 7 7.78 -11.75 16.92
C PHE A 7 9.05 -12.48 17.35
N LYS A 8 9.45 -12.34 18.62
CA LYS A 8 10.62 -13.05 19.18
C LYS A 8 10.37 -14.54 19.41
N ILE A 9 9.11 -14.92 19.61
CA ILE A 9 8.68 -16.29 19.88
C ILE A 9 8.29 -16.95 18.57
N ASP A 10 7.52 -16.23 17.76
CA ASP A 10 6.92 -16.69 16.51
C ASP A 10 6.81 -15.48 15.54
N ALA A 11 7.79 -15.35 14.66
CA ALA A 11 7.86 -14.28 13.69
C ALA A 11 6.77 -14.39 12.62
N GLU A 12 6.41 -15.62 12.23
CA GLU A 12 5.38 -15.89 11.22
C GLU A 12 4.02 -15.43 11.74
N GLU A 13 3.60 -15.94 12.90
CA GLU A 13 2.32 -15.57 13.51
C GLU A 13 2.26 -14.07 13.85
N ALA A 14 3.37 -13.45 14.28
CA ALA A 14 3.39 -12.01 14.54
C ALA A 14 3.21 -11.17 13.26
N ILE A 15 3.80 -11.58 12.14
CA ILE A 15 3.64 -10.92 10.84
C ILE A 15 2.22 -11.14 10.32
N ASP A 16 1.72 -12.37 10.38
CA ASP A 16 0.38 -12.74 9.90
C ASP A 16 -0.71 -11.97 10.64
N ASN A 17 -0.54 -11.74 11.94
CA ASN A 17 -1.46 -10.91 12.72
C ASN A 17 -1.47 -9.44 12.26
N VAL A 18 -0.33 -8.89 11.85
CA VAL A 18 -0.25 -7.51 11.32
C VAL A 18 -0.88 -7.45 9.93
N ASP A 19 -0.53 -8.38 9.04
CA ASP A 19 -1.05 -8.44 7.68
C ASP A 19 -2.58 -8.67 7.69
N ARG A 20 -3.06 -9.62 8.50
CA ARG A 20 -4.50 -9.86 8.71
C ARG A 20 -5.20 -8.66 9.34
N GLY A 21 -4.55 -7.97 10.28
CA GLY A 21 -5.08 -6.74 10.86
C GLY A 21 -5.27 -5.63 9.82
N PHE A 22 -4.38 -5.55 8.83
CA PHE A 22 -4.51 -4.62 7.71
C PHE A 22 -5.65 -5.03 6.77
N GLU A 23 -5.73 -6.31 6.39
CA GLU A 23 -6.83 -6.84 5.58
C GLU A 23 -8.19 -6.59 6.22
N MET A 24 -8.33 -6.78 7.54
CA MET A 24 -9.57 -6.48 8.26
C MET A 24 -9.96 -5.00 8.17
N LYS A 25 -9.00 -4.08 8.14
CA LYS A 25 -9.28 -2.65 7.97
C LYS A 25 -9.71 -2.33 6.54
N LEU A 26 -9.10 -2.97 5.54
CA LEU A 26 -9.53 -2.86 4.14
C LEU A 26 -10.97 -3.38 3.95
N GLU A 27 -11.31 -4.51 4.56
CA GLU A 27 -12.68 -5.05 4.52
C GLU A 27 -13.69 -4.14 5.23
N ALA A 28 -13.33 -3.55 6.37
CA ALA A 28 -14.18 -2.57 7.06
C ALA A 28 -14.41 -1.31 6.20
N PHE A 29 -13.35 -0.81 5.55
CA PHE A 29 -13.45 0.31 4.61
C PHE A 29 -14.33 -0.04 3.40
N HIS A 30 -14.18 -1.23 2.83
CA HIS A 30 -15.03 -1.67 1.72
C HIS A 30 -16.50 -1.82 2.14
N THR A 31 -16.76 -2.30 3.36
CA THR A 31 -18.11 -2.35 3.92
C THR A 31 -18.73 -0.95 4.01
N LEU A 32 -17.96 0.05 4.44
CA LEU A 32 -18.40 1.46 4.44
C LEU A 32 -18.68 1.95 3.02
N TYR A 33 -17.81 1.67 2.06
CA TYR A 33 -18.02 1.98 0.65
C TYR A 33 -19.35 1.39 0.13
N ASP A 34 -19.63 0.11 0.38
CA ASP A 34 -20.83 -0.56 -0.15
C ASP A 34 -22.13 0.11 0.29
N VAL A 35 -22.21 0.57 1.54
CA VAL A 35 -23.41 1.21 2.10
C VAL A 35 -23.50 2.71 1.79
N SER A 36 -22.41 3.36 1.41
CA SER A 36 -22.34 4.83 1.28
C SER A 36 -21.90 5.35 -0.09
N LYS A 37 -21.61 4.47 -1.07
CA LYS A 37 -21.18 4.86 -2.43
C LYS A 37 -22.15 5.76 -3.20
N ASN A 38 -23.42 5.82 -2.78
CA ASN A 38 -24.42 6.74 -3.35
C ASN A 38 -24.36 8.15 -2.72
N LEU A 39 -23.62 8.31 -1.62
CA LEU A 39 -23.49 9.55 -0.85
C LEU A 39 -22.12 10.20 -0.99
N PHE A 40 -21.08 9.42 -1.32
CA PHE A 40 -19.71 9.89 -1.45
C PHE A 40 -19.04 9.31 -2.71
N PRO A 41 -18.39 10.14 -3.55
CA PRO A 41 -17.77 9.68 -4.80
C PRO A 41 -16.37 9.09 -4.54
N TYR A 42 -16.30 7.89 -3.99
CA TYR A 42 -15.03 7.22 -3.61
C TYR A 42 -13.99 7.08 -4.74
N PHE A 43 -14.36 7.14 -6.00
CA PHE A 43 -13.41 7.05 -7.11
C PHE A 43 -12.87 8.40 -7.59
N ASP A 44 -13.39 9.51 -7.05
CA ASP A 44 -12.94 10.87 -7.35
C ASP A 44 -11.80 11.32 -6.41
N HIS A 45 -11.47 10.49 -5.41
CA HIS A 45 -10.37 10.71 -4.47
C HIS A 45 -9.36 9.56 -4.56
N GLY A 46 -8.08 9.90 -4.70
CA GLY A 46 -6.98 8.97 -4.97
C GLY A 46 -6.68 8.03 -3.81
N ASP A 47 -6.84 8.50 -2.57
CA ASP A 47 -6.69 7.70 -1.36
C ASP A 47 -7.75 6.59 -1.28
N THR A 48 -9.02 6.92 -1.44
CA THR A 48 -10.12 5.95 -1.44
C THR A 48 -10.07 5.04 -2.66
N ALA A 49 -9.76 5.57 -3.84
CA ALA A 49 -9.60 4.76 -5.05
C ALA A 49 -8.47 3.74 -4.89
N LEU A 50 -7.35 4.12 -4.26
CA LEU A 50 -6.25 3.21 -3.95
C LEU A 50 -6.71 2.12 -2.96
N MET A 51 -7.37 2.49 -1.86
CA MET A 51 -7.80 1.53 -0.85
C MET A 51 -8.79 0.50 -1.42
N ILE A 52 -9.72 0.91 -2.29
CA ILE A 52 -10.62 -0.02 -3.00
C ILE A 52 -9.81 -0.96 -3.89
N ALA A 53 -8.86 -0.43 -4.67
CA ALA A 53 -8.08 -1.25 -5.59
C ALA A 53 -7.18 -2.27 -4.87
N ILE A 54 -6.52 -1.86 -3.78
CA ILE A 54 -5.69 -2.75 -2.94
C ILE A 54 -6.56 -3.79 -2.25
N ARG A 55 -7.73 -3.41 -1.71
CA ARG A 55 -8.67 -4.37 -1.14
C ARG A 55 -9.05 -5.42 -2.17
N ASN A 56 -9.50 -5.01 -3.35
CA ASN A 56 -9.96 -5.95 -4.38
C ASN A 56 -8.84 -6.90 -4.82
N ALA A 57 -7.63 -6.38 -5.00
CA ALA A 57 -6.43 -7.18 -5.27
C ALA A 57 -6.16 -8.22 -4.17
N THR A 58 -6.13 -7.78 -2.91
CA THR A 58 -5.82 -8.63 -1.75
C THR A 58 -6.92 -9.66 -1.47
N HIS A 59 -8.18 -9.33 -1.78
CA HIS A 59 -9.33 -10.22 -1.59
C HIS A 59 -9.33 -11.42 -2.55
N HIS A 60 -8.90 -11.23 -3.80
CA HIS A 60 -8.93 -12.30 -4.81
C HIS A 60 -7.72 -13.25 -4.73
N ARG A 61 -6.60 -12.83 -4.13
CA ARG A 61 -5.40 -13.65 -3.87
C ARG A 61 -4.90 -14.46 -5.08
N ASP A 62 -5.10 -13.96 -6.29
CA ASP A 62 -4.76 -14.61 -7.55
C ASP A 62 -3.42 -14.12 -8.14
N HIS A 63 -2.69 -13.27 -7.40
CA HIS A 63 -1.43 -12.67 -7.83
C HIS A 63 -0.42 -12.55 -6.67
N PRO A 64 0.89 -12.40 -6.95
CA PRO A 64 1.93 -12.25 -5.93
C PRO A 64 2.17 -10.80 -5.45
N LEU A 65 1.33 -9.84 -5.87
CA LEU A 65 1.49 -8.43 -5.49
C LEU A 65 1.04 -8.17 -4.04
N PHE A 66 1.51 -7.05 -3.49
CA PHE A 66 1.12 -6.51 -2.17
C PHE A 66 1.60 -7.33 -0.97
N THR A 67 2.62 -8.18 -1.14
CA THR A 67 3.34 -8.78 -0.01
C THR A 67 3.96 -7.68 0.86
N SER A 68 3.69 -7.74 2.17
CA SER A 68 4.23 -6.76 3.13
C SER A 68 5.76 -6.82 3.22
N LEU A 69 6.40 -5.67 3.48
CA LEU A 69 7.85 -5.59 3.71
C LEU A 69 8.32 -6.57 4.79
N LYS A 70 7.56 -6.69 5.90
CA LYS A 70 7.92 -7.58 7.01
C LYS A 70 7.98 -9.04 6.57
N ARG A 71 6.97 -9.50 5.82
CA ARG A 71 6.95 -10.85 5.26
C ARG A 71 8.14 -11.07 4.31
N ARG A 72 8.43 -10.11 3.43
CA ARG A 72 9.58 -10.19 2.50
C ARG A 72 10.94 -10.27 3.20
N LEU A 73 11.12 -9.54 4.30
CA LEU A 73 12.39 -9.48 5.02
C LEU A 73 12.61 -10.68 5.94
N HIS A 74 11.55 -11.26 6.49
CA HIS A 74 11.69 -12.25 7.57
C HIS A 74 11.22 -13.65 7.20
N LEU A 75 10.27 -13.79 6.28
CA LEU A 75 9.66 -15.07 5.95
C LEU A 75 10.02 -15.53 4.54
N GLU A 76 10.26 -14.59 3.62
CA GLU A 76 10.68 -14.91 2.26
C GLU A 76 12.21 -14.92 2.11
N ARG A 77 12.68 -15.55 1.03
CA ARG A 77 14.09 -15.56 0.60
C ARG A 77 15.10 -16.05 1.65
N GLY A 78 14.66 -16.81 2.64
CA GLY A 78 15.54 -17.36 3.67
C GLY A 78 15.89 -16.39 4.79
N GLY A 79 15.10 -15.32 4.97
CA GLY A 79 15.26 -14.38 6.09
C GLY A 79 15.95 -13.08 5.70
N ILE A 80 16.63 -12.45 6.67
CA ILE A 80 17.19 -11.11 6.54
C ILE A 80 18.58 -11.12 5.87
N GLU A 81 19.24 -12.28 5.85
CA GLU A 81 20.61 -12.50 5.38
C GLU A 81 20.84 -12.02 3.94
N PRO A 82 19.95 -12.26 2.96
CA PRO A 82 20.12 -11.74 1.60
C PRO A 82 20.02 -10.21 1.51
N TRP A 83 19.50 -9.56 2.55
CA TRP A 83 19.27 -8.12 2.60
C TRP A 83 20.38 -7.38 3.35
N LEU A 84 21.44 -8.06 3.78
CA LEU A 84 22.59 -7.42 4.42
C LEU A 84 23.23 -6.39 3.47
N GLY A 85 23.30 -5.14 3.93
CA GLY A 85 23.80 -4.00 3.14
C GLY A 85 22.79 -3.41 2.16
N ALA A 86 21.57 -3.95 2.08
CA ALA A 86 20.50 -3.35 1.28
C ALA A 86 20.01 -2.05 1.93
N SER A 87 19.60 -1.09 1.09
CA SER A 87 18.98 0.17 1.51
C SER A 87 17.56 0.25 0.97
N PHE A 88 16.62 0.60 1.84
CA PHE A 88 15.20 0.66 1.51
C PHE A 88 14.70 2.10 1.59
N LEU A 89 13.87 2.49 0.63
CA LEU A 89 13.08 3.71 0.70
C LEU A 89 11.72 3.37 1.29
N LEU A 90 11.44 3.89 2.49
CA LEU A 90 10.15 3.73 3.16
C LEU A 90 9.43 5.08 3.14
N ALA A 91 8.51 5.26 2.19
CA ALA A 91 7.69 6.45 2.08
C ALA A 91 6.42 6.30 2.92
N SER A 92 6.01 7.38 3.60
CA SER A 92 4.83 7.42 4.45
C SER A 92 4.22 8.81 4.41
N HIS A 93 2.90 8.92 4.30
CA HIS A 93 2.19 10.19 4.35
C HIS A 93 2.12 10.72 5.79
N PRO A 94 2.18 12.05 5.99
CA PRO A 94 1.93 12.63 7.30
C PRO A 94 0.48 12.35 7.73
N THR A 95 0.27 12.03 9.00
CA THR A 95 -1.09 11.88 9.56
C THR A 95 -1.68 13.24 9.92
N ALA A 96 -2.99 13.41 9.76
CA ALA A 96 -3.67 14.68 10.03
C ALA A 96 -3.44 15.22 11.47
N HIS A 97 -3.19 14.34 12.44
CA HIS A 97 -2.97 14.72 13.84
C HIS A 97 -1.49 14.84 14.24
N GLY A 98 -0.55 14.63 13.31
CA GLY A 98 0.88 14.65 13.58
C GLY A 98 1.36 13.55 14.54
N VAL A 99 0.50 12.59 14.89
CA VAL A 99 0.84 11.47 15.77
C VAL A 99 1.30 10.30 14.91
N PRO A 100 2.48 9.71 15.20
CA PRO A 100 2.95 8.53 14.50
C PRO A 100 1.96 7.37 14.63
N MET A 101 1.68 6.71 13.50
CA MET A 101 0.87 5.50 13.50
C MET A 101 1.60 4.37 14.25
N ARG A 102 0.86 3.66 15.11
CA ARG A 102 1.40 2.50 15.86
C ARG A 102 1.57 1.26 14.98
N MET A 103 0.96 1.26 13.81
CA MET A 103 1.00 0.19 12.82
C MET A 103 1.41 0.79 11.49
N SER A 104 2.30 0.10 10.79
CA SER A 104 2.70 0.40 9.42
C SER A 104 2.48 -0.83 8.54
N HIS A 105 2.01 -0.64 7.32
CA HIS A 105 1.83 -1.70 6.34
C HIS A 105 2.43 -1.27 5.00
N HIS A 106 3.71 -1.61 4.83
CA HIS A 106 4.51 -1.21 3.69
C HIS A 106 4.35 -2.21 2.54
N VAL A 107 3.85 -1.74 1.40
CA VAL A 107 3.82 -2.49 0.14
C VAL A 107 4.78 -1.86 -0.85
N ARG A 108 5.23 -2.60 -1.86
CA ARG A 108 6.13 -2.02 -2.84
C ARG A 108 5.41 -1.03 -3.75
N LEU A 109 6.15 0.00 -4.15
CA LEU A 109 5.65 0.97 -5.12
C LEU A 109 5.50 0.33 -6.52
N ASP A 110 6.37 -0.62 -6.88
CA ASP A 110 6.27 -1.35 -8.15
C ASP A 110 5.06 -2.30 -8.21
N ASP A 111 4.53 -2.76 -7.06
CA ASP A 111 3.29 -3.51 -6.99
C ASP A 111 2.08 -2.63 -7.33
N LEU A 112 2.11 -1.34 -6.94
CA LEU A 112 1.07 -0.39 -7.35
C LEU A 112 1.08 -0.20 -8.86
N ASP A 113 2.27 0.01 -9.44
CA ASP A 113 2.44 0.19 -10.88
C ASP A 113 1.99 -1.06 -11.63
N ALA A 114 2.39 -2.25 -11.17
CA ALA A 114 1.99 -3.52 -11.76
C ALA A 114 0.47 -3.77 -11.69
N ARG A 115 -0.22 -3.23 -10.70
CA ARG A 115 -1.67 -3.43 -10.55
C ARG A 115 -2.49 -2.35 -11.25
N LEU A 116 -2.01 -1.11 -11.27
CA LEU A 116 -2.84 0.06 -11.59
C LEU A 116 -2.46 0.77 -12.88
N ASP A 117 -1.21 0.67 -13.34
CA ASP A 117 -0.73 1.40 -14.53
C ASP A 117 -0.91 0.56 -15.81
N PRO A 118 -1.84 0.94 -16.72
CA PRO A 118 -2.04 0.20 -17.95
C PRO A 118 -0.82 0.21 -18.88
N SER A 119 0.05 1.24 -18.77
CA SER A 119 1.26 1.35 -19.60
C SER A 119 2.32 0.31 -19.27
N ARG A 120 2.27 -0.28 -18.06
CA ARG A 120 3.18 -1.35 -17.64
C ARG A 120 2.88 -2.68 -18.32
N ALA A 121 1.69 -2.84 -18.91
CA ALA A 121 1.22 -4.09 -19.52
C ALA A 121 1.45 -5.32 -18.62
N SER A 122 1.28 -5.12 -17.31
CA SER A 122 1.46 -6.16 -16.30
C SER A 122 0.42 -7.27 -16.46
N PRO A 123 0.79 -8.55 -16.27
CA PRO A 123 -0.18 -9.65 -16.23
C PRO A 123 -1.14 -9.55 -15.03
N TYR A 124 -0.82 -8.71 -14.05
CA TYR A 124 -1.59 -8.49 -12.83
C TYR A 124 -2.42 -7.20 -12.86
N LEU A 125 -2.53 -6.55 -14.02
CA LEU A 125 -3.30 -5.32 -14.18
C LEU A 125 -4.76 -5.52 -13.75
N ASP A 126 -5.36 -4.51 -13.13
CA ASP A 126 -6.79 -4.52 -12.82
C ASP A 126 -7.64 -4.43 -14.09
N THR A 127 -8.24 -5.56 -14.47
CA THR A 127 -9.12 -5.69 -15.64
C THR A 127 -10.60 -5.44 -15.32
N SER A 128 -10.95 -5.06 -14.09
CA SER A 128 -12.34 -4.79 -13.70
C SER A 128 -12.90 -3.50 -14.31
N VAL A 129 -12.02 -2.63 -14.81
CA VAL A 129 -12.36 -1.38 -15.49
C VAL A 129 -11.71 -1.33 -16.87
N ASN A 130 -12.29 -0.56 -17.79
CA ASN A 130 -11.69 -0.37 -19.11
C ASN A 130 -10.36 0.41 -19.01
N VAL A 131 -9.53 0.28 -20.05
CA VAL A 131 -8.15 0.83 -20.08
C VAL A 131 -8.12 2.35 -19.87
N ALA A 132 -9.06 3.10 -20.47
CA ALA A 132 -9.11 4.55 -20.31
C ALA A 132 -9.40 4.95 -18.86
N LYS A 133 -10.43 4.34 -18.24
CA LYS A 133 -10.75 4.56 -16.82
C LYS A 133 -9.63 4.10 -15.88
N ALA A 134 -8.94 3.02 -16.22
CA ALA A 134 -7.78 2.56 -15.45
C ALA A 134 -6.66 3.61 -15.47
N ALA A 135 -6.38 4.20 -16.63
CA ALA A 135 -5.40 5.27 -16.78
C ALA A 135 -5.79 6.53 -16.00
N ASP A 136 -7.06 6.96 -16.10
CA ASP A 136 -7.58 8.11 -15.35
C ASP A 136 -7.47 7.90 -13.84
N ARG A 137 -7.86 6.71 -13.36
CA ARG A 137 -7.74 6.33 -11.94
C ARG A 137 -6.29 6.32 -11.49
N PHE A 138 -5.37 5.77 -12.29
CA PHE A 138 -3.95 5.76 -11.95
C PHE A 138 -3.36 7.16 -11.92
N ALA A 139 -3.72 8.03 -12.86
CA ALA A 139 -3.31 9.44 -12.87
C ALA A 139 -3.80 10.18 -11.62
N LEU A 140 -5.08 9.98 -11.25
CA LEU A 140 -5.67 10.55 -10.04
C LEU A 140 -4.89 10.11 -8.78
N ILE A 141 -4.71 8.81 -8.59
CA ILE A 141 -3.97 8.22 -7.46
C ILE A 141 -2.55 8.79 -7.40
N ASN A 142 -1.83 8.81 -8.52
CA ASN A 142 -0.48 9.35 -8.57
C ASN A 142 -0.42 10.81 -8.13
N SER A 143 -1.30 11.65 -8.68
CA SER A 143 -1.29 13.09 -8.43
C SER A 143 -1.66 13.43 -6.98
N GLN A 144 -2.73 12.85 -6.44
CA GLN A 144 -3.20 13.19 -5.10
C GLN A 144 -2.32 12.60 -3.98
N LEU A 145 -1.67 11.46 -4.23
CA LEU A 145 -0.80 10.82 -3.23
C LEU A 145 0.68 11.16 -3.39
N GLY A 146 1.05 12.04 -4.33
CA GLY A 146 2.44 12.45 -4.54
C GLY A 146 3.38 11.28 -4.87
N LEU A 147 2.87 10.27 -5.59
CA LEU A 147 3.68 9.09 -5.95
C LEU A 147 4.81 9.42 -6.94
N PRO A 148 4.65 10.34 -7.92
CA PRO A 148 5.76 10.77 -8.78
C PRO A 148 6.96 11.31 -8.00
N GLU A 149 6.74 12.04 -6.92
CA GLU A 149 7.78 12.61 -6.06
C GLU A 149 8.56 11.51 -5.34
N ILE A 150 7.86 10.50 -4.83
CA ILE A 150 8.48 9.32 -4.22
C ILE A 150 9.33 8.58 -5.26
N ARG A 151 8.83 8.39 -6.48
CA ARG A 151 9.58 7.76 -7.59
C ARG A 151 10.79 8.60 -8.03
N ALA A 152 10.66 9.93 -8.04
CA ALA A 152 11.75 10.84 -8.37
C ALA A 152 12.85 10.77 -7.30
N PHE A 153 12.48 10.83 -6.01
CA PHE A 153 13.41 10.68 -4.89
C PHE A 153 14.14 9.34 -4.95
N ARG A 154 13.39 8.24 -5.15
CA ARG A 154 13.94 6.90 -5.36
C ARG A 154 15.02 6.89 -6.43
N SER A 155 14.71 7.47 -7.59
CA SER A 155 15.60 7.48 -8.75
C SER A 155 16.83 8.35 -8.54
N GLN A 156 16.65 9.54 -7.94
CA GLN A 156 17.73 10.46 -7.58
C GLN A 156 18.73 9.82 -6.62
N HIS A 157 18.23 9.08 -5.62
CA HIS A 157 19.04 8.41 -4.61
C HIS A 157 19.39 6.95 -4.97
N ARG A 158 19.06 6.51 -6.18
CA ARG A 158 19.41 5.20 -6.75
C ARG A 158 18.95 4.00 -5.92
N TYR A 159 17.80 4.11 -5.26
CA TYR A 159 17.17 2.96 -4.63
C TYR A 159 16.64 2.01 -5.73
N PRO A 160 16.86 0.69 -5.63
CA PRO A 160 16.29 -0.27 -6.56
C PRO A 160 14.75 -0.22 -6.59
N ASP A 161 14.16 -0.51 -7.76
CA ASP A 161 12.70 -0.49 -7.94
C ASP A 161 11.96 -1.39 -6.94
N ASN A 162 12.55 -2.54 -6.64
CA ASN A 162 12.00 -3.54 -5.71
C ASN A 162 12.31 -3.25 -4.22
N GLN A 163 12.94 -2.10 -3.92
CA GLN A 163 13.33 -1.65 -2.57
C GLN A 163 12.70 -0.31 -2.17
N ALA A 164 11.70 0.16 -2.92
CA ALA A 164 10.89 1.32 -2.59
C ALA A 164 9.49 0.89 -2.15
N TYR A 165 9.08 1.36 -0.97
CA TYR A 165 7.85 0.96 -0.32
C TYR A 165 7.02 2.17 0.09
N LEU A 166 5.70 2.01 0.03
CA LEU A 166 4.72 2.97 0.51
C LEU A 166 3.99 2.37 1.73
N ASP A 167 3.97 3.10 2.83
CA ASP A 167 3.13 2.78 3.98
C ASP A 167 1.67 3.13 3.68
N LEU A 168 0.80 2.13 3.66
CA LEU A 168 -0.62 2.31 3.36
C LEU A 168 -1.44 2.75 4.58
N MET A 169 -0.88 2.64 5.79
CA MET A 169 -1.63 2.89 7.01
C MET A 169 -2.07 4.36 7.19
N PRO A 170 -1.22 5.37 6.92
CA PRO A 170 -1.65 6.77 6.97
C PRO A 170 -2.75 7.07 5.96
N ILE A 171 -2.63 6.56 4.73
CA ILE A 171 -3.62 6.76 3.67
C ILE A 171 -4.99 6.20 4.11
N LEU A 172 -5.02 4.96 4.62
CA LEU A 172 -6.24 4.33 5.11
C LEU A 172 -6.88 5.06 6.30
N SER A 173 -6.06 5.72 7.13
CA SER A 173 -6.52 6.42 8.33
C SER A 173 -6.98 7.86 8.04
N ASP A 174 -6.35 8.54 7.08
CA ASP A 174 -6.76 9.89 6.67
C ASP A 174 -8.00 9.85 5.78
N VAL A 175 -8.24 8.75 5.05
CA VAL A 175 -9.55 8.47 4.41
C VAL A 175 -10.70 8.52 5.43
N SER A 176 -10.44 8.11 6.68
CA SER A 176 -11.42 8.22 7.76
C SER A 176 -11.46 9.59 8.46
N ALA A 177 -10.53 10.50 8.16
CA ALA A 177 -10.37 11.80 8.83
C ALA A 177 -10.55 13.04 7.92
N GLY A 178 -10.51 12.90 6.59
CA GLY A 178 -10.75 13.98 5.63
C GLY A 178 -9.54 14.89 5.40
N GLY A 179 -8.67 14.51 4.45
CA GLY A 179 -7.69 15.39 3.80
C GLY A 179 -6.23 14.99 3.97
N THR A 180 -5.50 14.82 2.86
CA THR A 180 -4.05 14.60 2.82
C THR A 180 -3.36 15.79 2.15
N ASP A 181 -2.51 16.50 2.90
CA ASP A 181 -1.49 17.41 2.37
C ASP A 181 -0.14 16.71 2.46
N LEU A 182 0.54 16.53 1.33
CA LEU A 182 1.90 15.97 1.28
C LEU A 182 2.90 17.05 1.74
N ARG A 183 3.77 16.75 2.71
CA ARG A 183 4.98 17.54 2.98
C ARG A 183 6.20 16.63 2.86
N ILE A 184 7.08 16.97 1.92
CA ILE A 184 8.42 16.37 1.73
C ILE A 184 9.40 17.04 2.69
#